data_AF-A0A349W8S4-F1
#
_entry.id   AF-A0A349W8S4-F1
#
_cell.length_a   1.000
_cell.length_b   1.000
_cell.length_c   1.000
_cell.angle_alpha   90.00
_cell.angle_beta   90.00
_cell.angle_gamma   90.00
#
_symmetry.space_group_name_H-M   'P 1'
#
loop_
_entity.id
_entity.type
_entity.pdbx_description
1 polymer ?
#
loop_
_entity_poly.entity_id
_entity_poly.type
_entity_poly.pdbx_seq_one_letter_code
_entity_poly.pdbx_strand_id
1 'polypeptide(L)' 'MTLNFHGIAPLNHLGVIRAEGEDAVKFLHGQLTHDFALLGMDHARLTAFLSAKGRMQASFIDFKRSPTEVWLVCSRD' A
#
# COMPACT_ATOMS: atom_id res chain seq x y z
N MET A 1 -9.39 -5.81 32.17
CA MET A 1 -8.03 -6.38 32.03
C MET A 1 -7.74 -6.51 30.55
N THR A 2 -6.93 -5.63 29.97
CA THR A 2 -6.43 -5.78 28.61
C THR A 2 -5.19 -6.67 28.66
N LEU A 3 -5.27 -7.86 28.04
CA LEU A 3 -4.11 -8.73 27.86
C LEU A 3 -3.17 -8.08 26.84
N ASN A 4 -2.01 -7.61 27.31
CA ASN A 4 -0.92 -7.19 26.42
C ASN A 4 -0.20 -8.44 25.91
N PHE A 5 -0.38 -8.73 24.63
CA PHE A 5 0.40 -9.77 23.96
C PHE A 5 1.71 -9.15 23.44
N HIS A 6 2.83 -9.62 23.96
CA HIS A 6 4.16 -9.31 23.46
C HIS A 6 4.66 -10.50 22.63
N GLY A 7 4.42 -10.45 21.32
CA GLY A 7 4.85 -11.46 20.37
C GLY A 7 5.49 -10.82 19.16
N ILE A 8 6.48 -11.50 18.58
CA ILE A 8 7.11 -11.13 17.32
C ILE A 8 6.88 -12.28 16.35
N ALA A 9 6.37 -11.99 15.17
CA ALA A 9 6.19 -12.97 14.10
C ALA A 9 6.86 -12.46 12.82
N PRO A 10 7.79 -13.22 12.21
CA PRO A 10 8.35 -12.84 10.93
C PRO A 10 7.29 -12.94 9.83
N LEU A 11 7.09 -11.86 9.08
CA LEU A 11 6.16 -11.80 7.95
C LEU A 11 6.88 -12.00 6.61
N ASN A 12 7.65 -13.09 6.51
CA ASN A 12 8.52 -13.34 5.36
C ASN A 12 7.78 -13.49 4.02
N HIS A 13 6.47 -13.70 4.03
CA HIS A 13 5.64 -13.81 2.83
C HIS A 13 5.24 -12.45 2.23
N LEU A 14 5.50 -11.34 2.95
CA LEU A 14 5.24 -10.00 2.45
C LEU A 14 6.46 -9.41 1.74
N GLY A 15 6.19 -8.62 0.70
CA GLY A 15 7.15 -7.78 -0.01
C GLY A 15 6.76 -6.31 0.08
N VAL A 16 7.71 -5.43 -0.23
CA VAL A 16 7.48 -3.98 -0.32
C VAL A 16 7.92 -3.49 -1.68
N ILE A 17 7.00 -2.86 -2.41
CA ILE A 17 7.32 -2.10 -3.62
C ILE A 17 7.40 -0.64 -3.25
N ARG A 18 8.52 0.01 -3.61
CA ARG A 18 8.77 1.43 -3.35
C ARG A 18 8.57 2.22 -4.64
N ALA A 19 7.61 3.14 -4.63
CA ALA A 19 7.39 4.11 -5.70
C ALA A 19 7.91 5.48 -5.25
N GLU A 20 8.83 6.06 -6.02
CA GLU A 20 9.49 7.33 -5.68
C GLU A 20 9.49 8.26 -6.90
N GLY A 21 9.26 9.55 -6.64
CA GLY A 21 9.26 10.62 -7.65
C GLY A 21 8.10 11.59 -7.44
N GLU A 22 8.21 12.77 -8.06
CA GLU A 22 7.21 13.85 -7.95
C GLU A 22 5.80 13.38 -8.40
N ASP A 23 5.75 12.47 -9.37
CA ASP A 23 4.50 11.93 -9.91
C ASP A 23 4.05 10.60 -9.27
N ALA A 24 4.76 10.05 -8.29
CA ALA A 24 4.47 8.70 -7.74
C ALA A 24 3.03 8.57 -7.22
N VAL A 25 2.57 9.57 -6.46
CA VAL A 25 1.20 9.64 -5.91
C VAL A 25 0.16 9.69 -7.04
N LYS A 26 0.40 10.55 -8.04
CA LYS A 26 -0.51 10.74 -9.18
C LYS A 26 -0.59 9.49 -10.06
N PHE A 27 0.55 8.86 -10.32
CA PHE A 27 0.64 7.62 -11.07
C PHE A 27 -0.15 6.52 -10.38
N LEU A 28 0.11 6.27 -9.09
CA LEU A 28 -0.55 5.21 -8.33
C LEU A 28 -2.06 5.45 -8.16
N HIS A 29 -2.49 6.70 -8.00
CA HIS A 29 -3.92 7.05 -7.99
C HIS A 29 -4.64 6.63 -9.27
N GLY A 30 -3.96 6.66 -10.43
CA GLY A 30 -4.52 6.19 -11.70
C GLY A 30 -4.49 4.68 -11.91
N GLN A 31 -3.75 3.92 -11.08
CA GLN A 31 -3.63 2.46 -11.19
C GLN A 31 -4.46 1.71 -10.16
N LEU A 32 -4.66 2.29 -8.97
CA LEU A 32 -5.23 1.62 -7.82
C LEU A 32 -6.64 2.11 -7.49
N THR A 33 -7.43 1.27 -6.84
CA THR A 33 -8.85 1.55 -6.53
C THR A 33 -9.08 2.61 -5.44
N HIS A 34 -8.04 3.30 -4.96
CA HIS A 34 -8.15 4.23 -3.84
C HIS A 34 -7.55 5.60 -4.15
N ASP A 35 -8.08 6.61 -3.45
CA ASP A 35 -7.62 7.98 -3.58
C ASP A 35 -6.36 8.22 -2.75
N PHE A 36 -5.21 8.29 -3.43
CA PHE A 36 -3.94 8.62 -2.82
C PHE A 36 -3.73 10.11 -2.63
N ALA A 37 -4.41 10.98 -3.37
CA ALA A 37 -4.25 12.43 -3.23
C ALA A 37 -4.69 12.87 -1.82
N LEU A 38 -5.79 12.29 -1.32
CA LEU A 38 -6.35 12.59 -0.01
C LEU A 38 -5.82 11.73 1.14
N LEU A 39 -4.96 10.74 0.85
CA LEU A 39 -4.36 9.91 1.89
C LEU A 39 -3.36 10.73 2.73
N GLY A 40 -3.66 10.89 4.01
CA GLY A 40 -2.75 11.53 4.98
C GLY A 40 -1.51 10.69 5.28
N MET A 41 -0.46 11.33 5.79
CA MET A 41 0.83 10.67 6.12
C MET A 41 0.70 9.60 7.22
N ASP A 42 -0.29 9.73 8.11
CA ASP A 42 -0.50 8.83 9.26
C ASP A 42 -1.47 7.68 8.97
N HIS A 43 -1.78 7.45 7.69
CA HIS A 43 -2.78 6.50 7.28
C HIS A 43 -2.24 5.51 6.27
N ALA A 44 -2.58 4.24 6.49
CA ALA A 44 -2.45 3.19 5.51
C ALA A 44 -3.84 2.75 4.99
N ARG A 45 -3.90 2.28 3.74
CA ARG A 45 -5.15 1.82 3.12
C ARG A 45 -4.94 0.51 2.38
N LEU A 46 -6.00 -0.29 2.34
CA LEU A 46 -6.08 -1.47 1.49
C LEU A 46 -6.55 -1.02 0.10
N THR A 47 -5.79 -1.40 -0.92
CA THR A 47 -6.07 -1.04 -2.31
C THR A 47 -5.89 -2.25 -3.23
N ALA A 48 -6.45 -2.15 -4.43
CA ALA A 48 -6.35 -3.19 -5.44
C ALA A 48 -5.85 -2.62 -6.77
N PHE A 49 -5.02 -3.38 -7.46
CA PHE A 49 -4.70 -3.17 -8.87
C PHE A 49 -5.63 -4.05 -9.71
N LEU A 50 -6.36 -3.43 -10.63
CA LEU A 50 -7.35 -4.11 -11.45
C LEU A 50 -6.91 -4.14 -12.92
N SER A 51 -7.33 -5.17 -13.64
CA SER A 51 -7.31 -5.17 -15.10
C SER A 51 -8.36 -4.19 -15.65
N ALA A 52 -8.28 -3.86 -16.94
CA ALA A 52 -9.28 -3.02 -17.62
C ALA A 52 -10.72 -3.57 -17.56
N LYS A 53 -10.89 -4.89 -17.32
CA LYS A 53 -12.21 -5.54 -17.12
C LYS A 53 -12.61 -5.63 -15.64
N GLY A 54 -11.91 -4.95 -14.74
CA GLY A 54 -12.20 -4.94 -13.30
C GLY A 54 -11.77 -6.19 -12.52
N ARG A 55 -11.06 -7.14 -13.14
CA ARG A 55 -10.50 -8.30 -12.41
C ARG A 55 -9.34 -7.86 -11.54
N MET A 56 -9.35 -8.22 -10.27
CA MET A 56 -8.24 -7.97 -9.35
C MET A 56 -7.01 -8.78 -9.74
N GLN A 57 -5.87 -8.09 -9.87
CA GLN A 57 -4.57 -8.68 -10.19
C GLN A 57 -3.66 -8.72 -8.96
N ALA A 58 -3.74 -7.71 -8.10
CA ALA A 58 -3.00 -7.65 -6.84
C ALA A 58 -3.74 -6.77 -5.83
N SER A 59 -3.40 -6.93 -4.55
CA SER A 59 -3.82 -6.04 -3.47
C SER A 59 -2.63 -5.59 -2.63
N PHE A 60 -2.76 -4.39 -2.05
CA PHE A 60 -1.70 -3.75 -1.31
C PHE A 60 -2.24 -3.12 -0.03
N ILE A 61 -1.43 -3.13 1.03
CA ILE A 61 -1.52 -2.12 2.08
C ILE A 61 -0.53 -1.02 1.71
N ASP A 62 -1.03 0.17 1.42
CA ASP A 62 -0.20 1.30 1.01
C ASP A 62 -0.26 2.48 1.96
N PHE A 63 0.81 3.27 1.95
CA PHE A 63 0.94 4.49 2.74
C PHE A 63 2.06 5.37 2.18
N LYS A 64 1.94 6.68 2.42
CA LYS A 64 2.98 7.64 2.06
C LYS A 64 4.12 7.58 3.07
N ARG A 65 5.36 7.64 2.57
CA ARG A 65 6.57 7.86 3.37
C ARG A 65 7.05 9.30 3.29
N SER A 66 6.72 9.99 2.20
CA SER A 66 6.89 11.42 2.00
C SER A 66 5.89 11.92 0.94
N PRO A 67 5.86 13.22 0.61
CA PRO A 67 5.05 13.73 -0.49
C PRO A 67 5.36 13.08 -1.85
N THR A 68 6.56 12.53 -2.03
CA THR A 68 7.05 11.95 -3.30
C THR A 68 7.40 10.47 -3.19
N GLU A 69 6.99 9.80 -2.11
CA GLU A 69 7.32 8.39 -1.87
C GLU A 69 6.14 7.64 -1.27
N VAL A 70 5.80 6.52 -1.90
CA VAL A 70 4.73 5.61 -1.47
C VAL A 70 5.29 4.19 -1.36
N TRP A 71 4.95 3.50 -0.28
CA TRP A 71 5.25 2.09 -0.11
C TRP A 71 3.98 1.27 -0.29
N LEU A 72 4.09 0.17 -1.01
CA LEU A 72 3.03 -0.79 -1.27
C LEU A 72 3.45 -2.13 -0.68
N VAL A 73 2.78 -2.58 0.37
CA VAL A 73 3.02 -3.89 0.98
C VAL A 73 2.08 -4.91 0.34
N CYS A 74 2.62 -5.98 -0.22
CA CYS A 74 1.86 -7.04 -0.86
C CYS A 74 2.41 -8.42 -0.54
N SER A 75 1.74 -9.46 -1.04
CA SER A 75 2.35 -10.78 -1.12
C SER A 75 3.62 -10.73 -1.98
N ARG A 76 4.62 -11.53 -1.63
CA ARG A 76 5.92 -11.55 -2.30
C ARG A 76 5.95 -12.44 -3.55
N ASP A 77 4.99 -13.33 -3.70
CA ASP A 77 4.86 -14.28 -4.81
C ASP A 77 4.23 -13.68 -6.07
#